data_AF-A0A8T0YAN9-F1
#
_entry.id   AF-A0A8T0YAN9-F1
#
_cell.length_a   1.000
_cell.length_b   1.000
_cell.length_c   1.000
_cell.angle_alpha   90.00
_cell.angle_beta   90.00
_cell.angle_gamma   90.00
#
_symmetry.space_group_name_H-M   'P 1'
#
loop_
_entity.id
_entity.type
_entity.pdbx_description
1 polymer ?
#
loop_
_entity_poly.entity_id
_entity_poly.type
_entity_poly.pdbx_seq_one_letter_code
_entity_poly.pdbx_strand_id
1 'polypeptide(L)'
;MNEREACRTQGVPRWTLNDWRKSAESIFGYTGCEKTLACTPGRREVIPVGIELITFMKDTRRDSEVLTAKTVASFVHDEYREWLEGYVEGKKDAVTAYESLLRLLRCFEYRRGSCSELPVASR
;
A
#
# COMPACT_ATOMS: atom_id res chain seq x y z
N MET A 1 27.82 11.31 -22.08
CA MET A 1 27.55 12.06 -20.84
C MET A 1 28.27 11.36 -19.70
N ASN A 2 29.11 12.06 -18.95
CA ASN A 2 29.84 11.49 -17.82
C ASN A 2 28.90 11.31 -16.59
N GLU A 3 29.11 10.29 -15.76
CA GLU A 3 28.32 10.04 -14.54
C GLU A 3 28.27 11.26 -13.61
N ARG A 4 29.38 12.01 -13.53
CA ARG A 4 29.44 13.27 -12.75
C ARG A 4 28.60 14.38 -13.33
N GLU A 5 28.51 14.47 -14.65
CA GLU A 5 27.65 15.45 -15.34
C GLU A 5 26.19 15.07 -15.16
N ALA A 6 25.85 13.78 -15.30
CA ALA A 6 24.50 13.28 -15.06
C ALA A 6 24.03 13.53 -13.62
N CYS A 7 24.87 13.30 -12.60
CA CYS A 7 24.56 13.61 -11.20
C CYS A 7 24.19 15.10 -11.00
N ARG A 8 24.96 16.00 -11.63
CA ARG A 8 24.78 17.45 -11.51
C ARG A 8 23.53 17.92 -12.23
N THR A 9 23.29 17.44 -13.44
CA THR A 9 22.13 17.83 -14.25
C THR A 9 20.82 17.31 -13.65
N GLN A 10 20.82 16.10 -13.07
CA GLN A 10 19.61 15.49 -12.50
C GLN A 10 19.42 15.78 -11.00
N GLY A 11 20.41 16.39 -10.33
CA GLY A 11 20.37 16.62 -8.89
C GLY A 11 20.40 15.34 -8.04
N VAL A 12 20.83 14.21 -8.62
CA VAL A 12 20.84 12.91 -7.96
C VAL A 12 22.24 12.59 -7.42
N PRO A 13 22.38 12.23 -6.12
CA PRO A 13 23.67 11.80 -5.57
C PRO A 13 24.24 10.58 -6.30
N ARG A 14 25.57 10.56 -6.47
CA ARG A 14 26.28 9.47 -7.16
C ARG A 14 26.03 8.08 -6.56
N TRP A 15 25.87 8.00 -5.24
CA TRP A 15 25.61 6.72 -4.57
C TRP A 15 24.23 6.17 -4.93
N THR A 16 23.22 7.03 -5.08
CA THR A 16 21.86 6.67 -5.51
C THR A 16 21.84 6.14 -6.94
N LEU A 17 22.57 6.78 -7.87
CA LEU A 17 22.69 6.27 -9.24
C LEU A 17 23.37 4.88 -9.28
N ASN A 18 24.38 4.66 -8.46
CA ASN A 18 25.04 3.36 -8.39
C ASN A 18 24.14 2.28 -7.78
N ASP A 19 23.31 2.63 -6.79
CA ASP A 19 22.31 1.73 -6.22
C ASP A 19 21.24 1.33 -7.24
N TRP A 20 20.72 2.29 -8.01
CA TRP A 20 19.79 2.02 -9.10
C TRP A 20 20.41 1.18 -10.22
N ARG A 21 21.69 1.41 -10.55
CA ARG A 21 22.41 0.57 -11.53
C ARG A 21 22.55 -0.87 -11.06
N LYS A 22 22.82 -1.10 -9.77
CA LYS A 22 22.86 -2.45 -9.19
C LYS A 22 21.50 -3.13 -9.20
N SER A 23 20.43 -2.35 -9.04
CA SER A 23 19.05 -2.83 -9.03
C SER A 23 18.35 -2.72 -10.38
N ALA A 24 19.09 -2.45 -11.47
CA ALA A 24 18.50 -2.09 -12.76
C ALA A 24 17.59 -3.18 -13.32
N GLU A 25 18.03 -4.44 -13.27
CA GLU A 25 17.22 -5.58 -13.72
C GLU A 25 15.93 -5.73 -12.92
N SER A 26 15.96 -5.47 -11.61
CA SER A 26 14.78 -5.51 -10.74
C SER A 26 13.82 -4.35 -11.04
N ILE A 27 14.37 -3.15 -11.31
CA ILE A 27 13.58 -1.96 -11.65
C ILE A 27 12.90 -2.15 -13.02
N PHE A 28 13.64 -2.56 -14.05
CA PHE A 28 13.11 -2.75 -15.40
C PHE A 28 12.27 -4.03 -15.55
N GLY A 29 12.53 -5.05 -14.73
CA GLY A 29 11.76 -6.30 -14.70
C GLY A 29 10.51 -6.25 -13.82
N TYR A 30 10.19 -5.12 -13.20
CA TYR A 30 9.03 -4.99 -12.33
C TYR A 30 7.71 -4.99 -13.12
N THR A 31 6.90 -6.04 -12.95
CA THR A 31 5.58 -6.18 -13.60
C THR A 31 4.41 -5.85 -12.68
N GLY A 32 4.68 -5.33 -11.48
CA GLY A 32 3.65 -4.96 -10.53
C GLY A 32 3.05 -3.58 -10.79
N CYS A 33 2.03 -3.20 -10.02
CA CYS A 33 1.41 -1.88 -10.12
C CYS A 33 2.35 -0.79 -9.59
N GLU A 34 2.53 0.29 -10.35
CA GLU A 34 3.33 1.47 -9.96
C GLU A 34 2.90 2.07 -8.60
N LYS A 35 1.61 1.96 -8.27
CA LYS A 35 1.04 2.39 -6.98
C LYS A 35 1.60 1.62 -5.77
N THR A 36 2.19 0.44 -6.01
CA THR A 36 2.90 -0.35 -5.01
C THR A 36 4.25 0.26 -4.67
N LEU A 37 4.90 0.98 -5.61
CA LEU A 37 6.19 1.64 -5.43
C LEU A 37 6.05 3.00 -4.73
N ALA A 38 4.95 3.71 -4.97
CA ALA A 38 4.65 5.00 -4.32
C ALA A 38 4.28 4.88 -2.83
N CYS A 39 3.96 3.66 -2.36
CA CYS A 39 3.72 3.40 -0.96
C CYS A 39 5.05 3.00 -0.30
N THR A 40 5.45 3.73 0.75
CA THR A 40 6.76 3.59 1.41
C THR A 40 7.18 2.12 1.56
N PRO A 41 8.38 1.73 1.08
CA PRO A 41 8.90 0.39 1.32
C PRO A 41 9.14 0.24 2.83
N GLY A 42 8.22 -0.45 3.49
CA GLY A 42 8.23 -0.71 4.92
C GLY A 42 7.56 -2.05 5.20
N ARG A 43 7.61 -2.51 6.46
CA ARG A 43 7.04 -3.79 6.88
C ARG A 43 5.58 -3.86 6.42
N ARG A 44 5.28 -4.83 5.56
CA ARG A 44 3.91 -5.08 5.09
C ARG A 44 3.11 -5.50 6.32
N GLU A 45 2.28 -4.61 6.84
CA GLU A 45 1.17 -5.02 7.70
C GLU A 45 0.21 -5.78 6.79
N VAL A 46 0.43 -7.10 6.74
CA VAL A 46 -0.44 -8.03 6.03
C VAL A 46 -1.72 -8.08 6.84
N ILE A 47 -2.70 -7.33 6.38
CA ILE A 47 -4.07 -7.46 6.81
C ILE A 47 -4.48 -8.89 6.43
N PRO A 48 -4.78 -9.81 7.37
CA PRO A 48 -5.25 -11.15 7.08
C PRO A 48 -6.76 -11.11 6.79
N VAL A 49 -7.20 -10.08 6.08
CA VAL A 49 -8.61 -9.83 5.86
C VAL A 49 -8.90 -10.21 4.41
N GLY A 50 -9.71 -11.25 4.29
CA GLY A 50 -9.83 -12.10 3.12
C GLY A 50 -10.67 -11.50 1.99
N ILE A 51 -11.25 -12.41 1.20
CA ILE A 51 -12.19 -12.10 0.12
C ILE A 51 -13.41 -11.33 0.66
N GLU A 52 -13.80 -11.59 1.91
CA GLU A 52 -15.00 -11.02 2.54
C GLU A 52 -14.95 -9.51 2.71
N LEU A 53 -13.85 -8.93 3.21
CA LEU A 53 -13.73 -7.48 3.27
C LEU A 53 -13.76 -6.83 1.89
N ILE A 54 -13.19 -7.50 0.89
CA ILE A 54 -13.21 -6.99 -0.49
C ILE A 54 -14.64 -7.02 -1.03
N THR A 55 -15.40 -8.08 -0.74
CA THR A 55 -16.81 -8.20 -1.09
C THR A 55 -17.62 -7.12 -0.40
N PHE A 56 -17.49 -6.96 0.93
CA PHE A 56 -18.11 -5.89 1.69
C PHE A 56 -17.82 -4.50 1.08
N MET A 57 -16.55 -4.17 0.86
CA MET A 57 -16.17 -2.88 0.27
C MET A 57 -16.76 -2.66 -1.13
N LYS A 58 -16.90 -3.71 -1.93
CA LYS A 58 -17.50 -3.63 -3.28
C LYS A 58 -19.01 -3.46 -3.20
N ASP A 59 -19.67 -4.18 -2.31
CA ASP A 59 -21.12 -4.11 -2.11
C ASP A 59 -21.52 -2.75 -1.54
N THR A 60 -20.81 -2.23 -0.52
CA THR A 60 -21.04 -0.88 0.01
C THR A 60 -20.85 0.21 -1.05
N ARG A 61 -19.85 0.06 -1.94
CA ARG A 61 -19.67 0.99 -3.08
C ARG A 61 -20.80 0.88 -4.11
N ARG A 62 -21.30 -0.33 -4.35
CA ARG A 62 -22.41 -0.58 -5.28
C ARG A 62 -23.72 0.01 -4.76
N ASP A 63 -23.94 -0.04 -3.46
CA ASP A 63 -25.12 0.51 -2.80
C ASP A 63 -25.05 2.04 -2.61
N SER A 64 -24.08 2.70 -3.24
CA SER A 64 -23.87 4.17 -3.27
C SER A 64 -23.58 4.80 -1.90
N GLU A 65 -23.27 3.99 -0.88
CA GLU A 65 -22.83 4.50 0.41
C GLU A 65 -21.36 4.93 0.33
N VAL A 66 -21.02 6.06 0.94
CA VAL A 66 -19.64 6.57 0.97
C VAL A 66 -18.81 5.61 1.82
N LEU A 67 -18.08 4.72 1.16
CA LEU A 67 -17.14 3.82 1.82
C LEU A 67 -16.08 4.64 2.56
N THR A 68 -16.17 4.64 3.88
CA THR A 68 -15.26 5.37 4.75
C THR A 68 -14.41 4.37 5.52
N ALA A 69 -13.15 4.71 5.79
CA ALA A 69 -12.25 3.88 6.60
C ALA A 69 -12.82 3.51 7.98
N LYS A 70 -13.75 4.33 8.53
CA LYS A 70 -14.48 4.04 9.76
C LYS A 70 -15.46 2.88 9.58
N THR A 71 -16.25 2.88 8.50
CA THR A 71 -17.20 1.81 8.18
C THR A 71 -16.46 0.49 7.97
N VAL A 72 -15.30 0.55 7.30
CA VAL A 72 -14.42 -0.60 7.15
C VAL A 72 -13.81 -1.05 8.48
N ALA A 73 -13.44 -0.12 9.36
CA ALA A 73 -12.93 -0.45 10.69
C ALA A 73 -13.99 -1.12 11.57
N SER A 74 -15.25 -0.71 11.47
CA SER A 74 -16.37 -1.39 12.16
C SER A 74 -16.52 -2.83 11.67
N PHE A 75 -16.53 -3.07 10.36
CA PHE A 75 -16.59 -4.42 9.79
C PHE A 75 -15.41 -5.29 10.27
N VAL A 76 -14.19 -4.75 10.28
CA VAL A 76 -13.01 -5.46 10.78
C VAL A 76 -13.09 -5.76 12.28
N HIS A 77 -13.65 -4.85 13.07
CA HIS A 77 -13.87 -5.07 14.50
C HIS A 77 -14.87 -6.21 14.76
N ASP A 78 -15.90 -6.31 13.93
CA ASP A 78 -16.98 -7.28 14.11
C ASP A 78 -16.57 -8.68 13.63
N GLU A 79 -15.96 -8.78 12.46
CA GLU A 79 -15.61 -10.07 11.82
C GLU A 79 -14.21 -10.57 12.17
N TYR A 80 -13.26 -9.68 12.52
CA TYR A 80 -11.84 -10.01 12.72
C TYR A 80 -11.33 -9.59 14.10
N ARG A 81 -12.15 -9.80 15.15
CA ARG A 81 -11.87 -9.35 16.52
C ARG A 81 -10.57 -9.91 17.10
N GLU A 82 -10.35 -11.23 17.02
CA GLU A 82 -9.14 -11.88 17.56
C GLU A 82 -7.88 -11.33 16.90
N TRP A 83 -7.94 -11.09 15.59
CA TRP A 83 -6.83 -10.47 14.87
C TRP A 83 -6.62 -9.02 15.31
N LEU A 84 -7.71 -8.25 15.47
CA LEU A 84 -7.65 -6.87 15.90
C LEU A 84 -7.05 -6.74 17.31
N GLU A 85 -7.41 -7.64 18.23
CA GLU A 85 -6.86 -7.71 19.58
C GLU A 85 -5.34 -7.92 19.53
N GLY A 86 -4.85 -8.91 18.78
CA GLY A 86 -3.40 -9.11 18.59
C GLY A 86 -2.70 -7.96 17.84
N TYR A 87 -3.42 -7.27 16.94
CA TYR A 87 -2.89 -6.10 16.25
C TYR A 87 -2.73 -4.87 17.16
N VAL A 88 -3.59 -4.75 18.18
CA VAL A 88 -3.55 -3.67 19.17
C VAL A 88 -2.57 -3.99 20.31
N GLU A 89 -2.35 -5.27 20.64
CA GLU A 89 -1.54 -5.75 21.78
C GLU A 89 -0.10 -5.20 21.80
N GLY A 90 0.49 -4.86 20.65
CA GLY A 90 1.84 -4.30 20.54
C GLY A 90 1.92 -2.77 20.50
N LYS A 91 0.80 -2.06 20.64
CA LYS A 91 0.74 -0.60 20.41
C LYS A 91 0.70 0.18 21.71
N LYS A 92 1.33 1.35 21.66
CA LYS A 92 1.54 2.21 22.83
C LYS A 92 0.22 2.66 23.49
N ASP A 93 -0.74 3.08 22.68
CA ASP A 93 -1.99 3.69 23.14
C ASP A 93 -3.15 3.28 22.21
N ALA A 94 -4.38 3.19 22.75
CA ALA A 94 -5.58 2.81 22.00
C ALA A 94 -5.90 3.79 20.86
N VAL A 95 -5.67 5.10 21.08
CA VAL A 95 -5.86 6.13 20.05
C VAL A 95 -4.88 5.92 18.90
N THR A 96 -3.59 5.74 19.21
CA THR A 96 -2.57 5.44 18.21
C THR A 96 -2.85 4.14 17.48
N ALA A 97 -3.41 3.14 18.18
CA ALA A 97 -3.81 1.87 17.58
C ALA A 97 -4.94 2.02 16.57
N TYR A 98 -5.95 2.81 16.90
CA TYR A 98 -7.06 3.13 16.01
C TYR A 98 -6.63 3.97 14.81
N GLU A 99 -5.80 5.01 15.01
CA GLU A 99 -5.29 5.85 13.92
C GLU A 99 -4.43 5.05 12.94
N SER A 100 -3.58 4.16 13.45
CA SER A 100 -2.77 3.27 12.61
C SER A 100 -3.63 2.23 11.88
N LEU A 101 -4.71 1.71 12.50
CA LEU A 101 -5.70 0.87 11.81
C LEU A 101 -6.36 1.63 10.65
N LEU A 102 -6.83 2.86 10.87
CA LEU A 102 -7.45 3.67 9.81
C LEU A 102 -6.47 3.94 8.66
N ARG A 103 -5.20 4.19 8.97
CA ARG A 103 -4.14 4.37 7.97
C ARG A 103 -3.91 3.09 7.17
N LEU A 104 -3.85 1.94 7.86
CA LEU A 104 -3.68 0.63 7.26
C LEU A 104 -4.80 0.32 6.26
N LEU A 105 -6.06 0.56 6.67
CA LEU A 105 -7.24 0.38 5.84
C LEU A 105 -7.19 1.30 4.62
N ARG A 106 -6.95 2.61 4.79
CA ARG A 106 -6.84 3.55 3.66
C ARG A 106 -5.76 3.13 2.65
N CYS A 107 -4.60 2.68 3.13
CA CYS A 107 -3.54 2.15 2.27
C CYS A 107 -3.97 0.87 1.54
N PHE A 108 -4.75 0.00 2.18
CA PHE A 108 -5.33 -1.18 1.55
C PHE A 108 -6.33 -0.81 0.45
N GLU A 109 -7.24 0.13 0.71
CA GLU A 109 -8.19 0.60 -0.30
C GLU A 109 -7.48 1.27 -1.48
N TYR A 110 -6.48 2.10 -1.22
CA TYR A 110 -5.68 2.76 -2.26
C TYR A 110 -4.96 1.75 -3.16
N ARG A 111 -4.36 0.70 -2.57
CA ARG A 111 -3.72 -0.38 -3.34
C ARG A 111 -4.70 -1.14 -4.23
N ARG A 112 -5.93 -1.37 -3.77
CA ARG A 112 -6.90 -2.24 -4.47
C ARG A 112 -7.86 -1.49 -5.39
N GLY A 113 -8.32 -0.31 -5.02
CA GLY A 113 -9.31 0.49 -5.73
C GLY A 113 -8.81 1.12 -7.04
N SER A 114 -7.60 0.77 -7.46
CA SER A 114 -6.86 1.47 -8.49
C SER A 114 -5.97 0.55 -9.33
N CYS A 115 -6.03 -0.76 -9.09
CA CYS A 115 -5.32 -1.82 -9.80
C CYS A 115 -6.31 -2.76 -10.51
N SER A 116 -7.41 -2.20 -11.01
CA SER A 116 -8.26 -2.77 -12.04
C SER A 116 -8.07 -1.87 -13.26
N GLU A 117 -7.91 -2.47 -14.44
CA GLU A 117 -7.64 -1.84 -15.73
C GLU A 117 -6.19 -1.32 -15.91
N LEU A 118 -5.28 -2.20 -16.29
CA LEU A 118 -4.63 -2.19 -17.62
C LEU A 118 -3.55 -3.29 -17.65
N PRO A 119 -3.59 -4.24 -18.61
CA PRO A 119 -2.41 -5.04 -18.90
C PRO A 119 -1.32 -4.07 -19.36
N VAL A 120 -0.15 -4.13 -18.71
CA VAL A 120 1.06 -3.49 -19.23
C VAL A 120 1.32 -4.12 -20.60
N ALA A 121 0.96 -3.39 -21.65
CA ALA A 121 1.36 -3.73 -23.00
C ALA A 121 2.89 -3.63 -23.05
N SER A 122 3.54 -4.76 -23.35
CA SER A 122 4.96 -4.80 -23.71
C SER A 122 5.26 -3.75 -24.77
N ARG A 123 6.32 -2.98 -24.55
CA ARG A 123 6.90 -2.10 -25.56
C ARG A 123 8.40 -2.31 -25.60
#